data_AF-A0A257VD53-F1
#
_entry.id   AF-A0A257VD53-F1
#
_cell.length_a   1.000
_cell.length_b   1.000
_cell.length_c   1.000
_cell.angle_alpha   90.00
_cell.angle_beta   90.00
_cell.angle_gamma   90.00
#
_symmetry.space_group_name_H-M   'P 1'
#
loop_
_entity.id
_entity.type
_entity.pdbx_description
1 polymer ?
#
loop_
_entity_poly.entity_id
_entity_poly.type
_entity_poly.pdbx_seq_one_letter_code
_entity_poly.pdbx_strand_id
1 'polypeptide(L)'
;IDKAGHILYLDGQNRGRGTGEVDRGQYDGPLSLGWPDGCAAMYRKAMLDQIGGFDEDLFAYADDAELGLRARIAGWECAYAPKAVVRHRRGATLGQGNPRRVFLIERNRILLAAKLFPWRLLVLNPYYFLRRLLAATGQPGDLAAFPGWRGKFVLAGAILRAGLAALWLLPRFLAKRREIRRIARIRGRELAAILRREAPEPAAMYGQ
;
A
#
# COMPACT_ATOMS: atom_id res chain seq x y z
N ILE A 1 -10.99 -6.67 -14.38
CA ILE A 1 -9.60 -6.23 -14.16
C ILE A 1 -9.10 -6.72 -12.80
N ASP A 2 -7.91 -7.36 -12.78
CA ASP A 2 -7.20 -7.69 -11.54
C ASP A 2 -6.54 -6.42 -10.98
N LYS A 3 -5.47 -5.93 -11.61
CA LYS A 3 -4.82 -4.68 -11.26
C LYS A 3 -4.16 -4.05 -12.50
N ALA A 4 -4.28 -2.73 -12.64
CA ALA A 4 -3.58 -1.92 -13.64
C ALA A 4 -2.55 -1.00 -12.94
N GLY A 5 -1.69 -1.60 -12.12
CA GLY A 5 -0.78 -0.88 -11.21
C GLY A 5 -1.38 -0.63 -9.82
N HIS A 6 -0.74 0.25 -9.05
CA HIS A 6 -1.13 0.53 -7.67
C HIS A 6 -1.74 1.91 -7.45
N ILE A 7 -2.50 1.99 -6.38
CA ILE A 7 -2.97 3.22 -5.78
C ILE A 7 -2.62 3.19 -4.29
N LEU A 8 -2.14 4.32 -3.78
CA LEU A 8 -1.79 4.47 -2.37
C LEU A 8 -2.54 5.63 -1.74
N TYR A 9 -3.15 5.31 -0.62
CA TYR A 9 -3.89 6.26 0.17
C TYR A 9 -2.99 7.02 1.14
N LEU A 10 -3.49 8.15 1.65
CA LEU A 10 -2.75 9.04 2.56
C LEU A 10 -2.46 8.46 3.94
N ASP A 11 -2.98 7.28 4.24
CA ASP A 11 -2.70 6.52 5.46
C ASP A 11 -1.65 5.41 5.27
N GLY A 12 -1.12 5.25 4.04
CA GLY A 12 -0.19 4.19 3.66
C GLY A 12 -0.85 2.94 3.10
N GLN A 13 -2.18 2.90 2.97
CA GLN A 13 -2.87 1.72 2.45
C GLN A 13 -2.61 1.62 0.95
N ASN A 14 -2.21 0.45 0.48
CA ASN A 14 -2.08 0.16 -0.94
C ASN A 14 -3.28 -0.68 -1.43
N ARG A 15 -3.79 -0.40 -2.64
CA ARG A 15 -4.72 -1.23 -3.40
C ARG A 15 -4.32 -1.30 -4.88
N GLY A 16 -4.85 -2.29 -5.60
CA GLY A 16 -4.67 -2.36 -7.06
C GLY A 16 -5.61 -1.39 -7.78
N ARG A 17 -5.08 -0.62 -8.72
CA ARG A 17 -5.88 0.23 -9.63
C ARG A 17 -6.80 -0.65 -10.48
N GLY A 18 -8.07 -0.31 -10.58
CA GLY A 18 -9.05 -1.08 -11.37
C GLY A 18 -9.49 -2.41 -10.77
N THR A 19 -9.12 -2.71 -9.51
CA THR A 19 -9.48 -3.98 -8.86
C THR A 19 -11.00 -4.17 -8.85
N GLY A 20 -11.48 -5.21 -9.55
CA GLY A 20 -12.90 -5.56 -9.58
C GLY A 20 -13.72 -4.84 -10.64
N GLU A 21 -13.12 -3.90 -11.39
CA GLU A 21 -13.80 -3.27 -12.52
C GLU A 21 -13.98 -4.25 -13.68
N VAL A 22 -15.10 -4.11 -14.40
CA VAL A 22 -15.28 -4.78 -15.70
C VAL A 22 -14.31 -4.16 -16.70
N ASP A 23 -13.65 -5.00 -17.48
CA ASP A 23 -12.78 -4.53 -18.54
C ASP A 23 -13.61 -4.03 -19.73
N ARG A 24 -13.45 -2.74 -20.05
CA ARG A 24 -14.07 -2.04 -21.17
C ARG A 24 -13.02 -1.33 -22.04
N GLY A 25 -11.74 -1.72 -21.91
CA GLY A 25 -10.61 -1.05 -22.57
C GLY A 25 -10.16 0.24 -21.88
N GLN A 26 -10.63 0.52 -20.66
CA GLN A 26 -10.27 1.75 -19.92
C GLN A 26 -8.80 1.82 -19.49
N TYR A 27 -8.06 0.70 -19.64
CA TYR A 27 -6.64 0.59 -19.34
C TYR A 27 -5.80 0.21 -20.57
N ASP A 28 -6.32 0.37 -21.79
CA ASP A 28 -5.59 0.00 -23.02
C ASP A 28 -4.57 1.07 -23.45
N GLY A 29 -4.67 2.27 -22.89
CA GLY A 29 -3.82 3.41 -23.18
C GLY A 29 -2.63 3.57 -22.22
N PRO A 30 -1.71 4.51 -22.52
CA PRO A 30 -0.66 4.91 -21.58
C PRO A 30 -1.28 5.42 -20.26
N LEU A 31 -0.74 4.96 -19.13
CA LEU A 31 -1.12 5.43 -17.81
C LEU A 31 0.10 5.97 -17.08
N SER A 32 -0.08 7.11 -16.41
CA SER A 32 0.85 7.54 -15.38
C SER A 32 0.60 6.72 -14.13
N LEU A 33 1.62 5.98 -13.69
CA LEU A 33 1.61 5.20 -12.47
C LEU A 33 2.62 5.80 -11.49
N GLY A 34 2.23 5.87 -10.21
CA GLY A 34 3.19 6.12 -9.16
C GLY A 34 4.26 5.01 -9.12
N TRP A 35 3.82 3.76 -9.17
CA TRP A 35 4.67 2.55 -9.09
C TRP A 35 3.91 1.28 -9.50
N PRO A 36 4.63 0.18 -9.82
CA PRO A 36 4.02 -1.04 -10.33
C PRO A 36 3.51 -1.95 -9.20
N ASP A 37 2.65 -2.91 -9.56
CA ASP A 37 2.27 -4.04 -8.69
C ASP A 37 3.29 -5.18 -8.81
N GLY A 38 3.66 -5.76 -7.67
CA GLY A 38 4.72 -6.79 -7.62
C GLY A 38 4.41 -8.06 -8.42
N CYS A 39 3.14 -8.35 -8.74
CA CYS A 39 2.75 -9.55 -9.50
C CYS A 39 3.19 -9.48 -10.98
N ALA A 40 3.35 -8.28 -11.53
CA ALA A 40 3.67 -8.07 -12.95
C ALA A 40 4.53 -6.81 -13.12
N ALA A 41 5.73 -6.82 -12.51
CA ALA A 41 6.69 -5.71 -12.57
C ALA A 41 8.04 -6.16 -13.14
N MET A 42 8.68 -5.26 -13.88
CA MET A 42 10.10 -5.34 -14.22
C MET A 42 10.83 -4.15 -13.64
N TYR A 43 11.97 -4.39 -13.00
CA TYR A 43 12.78 -3.36 -12.37
C TYR A 43 14.11 -3.24 -13.11
N ARG A 44 14.59 -2.01 -13.30
CA ARG A 44 15.94 -1.79 -13.82
C ARG A 44 16.95 -2.24 -12.77
N LYS A 45 17.97 -3.00 -13.18
CA LYS A 45 19.06 -3.41 -12.28
C LYS A 45 19.70 -2.19 -11.59
N ALA A 46 19.99 -1.14 -12.35
CA ALA A 46 20.56 0.10 -11.82
C ALA A 46 19.68 0.77 -10.73
N MET A 47 18.36 0.62 -10.79
CA MET A 47 17.47 1.09 -9.73
C MET A 47 17.69 0.28 -8.46
N LEU A 48 17.69 -1.05 -8.56
CA LEU A 48 17.90 -1.95 -7.43
C LEU A 48 19.30 -1.79 -6.82
N ASP A 49 20.33 -1.61 -7.65
CA ASP A 49 21.70 -1.33 -7.20
C ASP A 49 21.77 -0.01 -6.40
N GLN A 50 20.99 0.99 -6.80
CA GLN A 50 20.97 2.31 -6.13
C GLN A 50 20.19 2.28 -4.81
N ILE A 51 18.99 1.68 -4.80
CA ILE A 51 18.07 1.83 -3.67
C ILE A 51 17.94 0.57 -2.79
N GLY A 52 18.41 -0.59 -3.26
CA GLY A 52 18.22 -1.89 -2.63
C GLY A 52 16.92 -2.60 -3.04
N GLY A 53 16.81 -3.89 -2.70
CA GLY A 53 15.63 -4.74 -2.95
C GLY A 53 14.46 -4.45 -2.00
N PHE A 54 13.59 -5.45 -1.80
CA PHE A 54 12.44 -5.36 -0.89
C PHE A 54 12.87 -5.18 0.57
N ASP A 55 12.03 -4.51 1.36
CA ASP A 55 12.24 -4.40 2.81
C ASP A 55 11.72 -5.65 3.52
N GLU A 56 12.64 -6.53 3.92
CA GLU A 56 12.36 -7.84 4.54
C GLU A 56 11.52 -7.75 5.82
N ASP A 57 11.55 -6.62 6.54
CA ASP A 57 10.74 -6.42 7.75
C ASP A 57 9.23 -6.37 7.46
N LEU A 58 8.86 -6.03 6.22
CA LEU A 58 7.47 -6.05 5.78
C LEU A 58 6.96 -7.48 5.55
N PHE A 59 7.85 -8.43 5.27
CA PHE A 59 7.56 -9.84 4.96
C PHE A 59 6.64 -10.07 3.74
N ALA A 60 5.39 -9.60 3.79
CA ALA A 60 4.42 -9.67 2.70
C ALA A 60 3.39 -8.55 2.81
N TYR A 61 2.85 -8.13 1.67
CA TYR A 61 1.92 -7.01 1.50
C TYR A 61 2.58 -5.64 1.69
N ALA A 62 2.31 -4.73 0.74
CA ALA A 62 2.87 -3.38 0.68
C ALA A 62 4.40 -3.30 0.49
N ASP A 63 5.08 -4.44 0.35
CA ASP A 63 6.48 -4.58 -0.01
C ASP A 63 6.77 -4.01 -1.41
N ASP A 64 5.89 -4.29 -2.37
CA ASP A 64 5.89 -3.68 -3.70
C ASP A 64 5.63 -2.18 -3.69
N ALA A 65 4.66 -1.72 -2.89
CA ALA A 65 4.34 -0.31 -2.69
C ALA A 65 5.50 0.45 -2.04
N GLU A 66 6.16 -0.15 -1.05
CA GLU A 66 7.32 0.42 -0.38
C GLU A 66 8.49 0.59 -1.37
N LEU A 67 8.83 -0.47 -2.12
CA LEU A 67 9.89 -0.41 -3.11
C LEU A 67 9.57 0.62 -4.21
N GLY A 68 8.33 0.63 -4.68
CA GLY A 68 7.83 1.57 -5.68
C GLY A 68 7.90 3.02 -5.24
N LEU A 69 7.40 3.34 -4.04
CA LEU A 69 7.44 4.69 -3.49
C LEU A 69 8.88 5.11 -3.17
N ARG A 70 9.73 4.20 -2.68
CA ARG A 70 11.16 4.45 -2.48
C ARG A 70 11.88 4.74 -3.80
N ALA A 71 11.56 4.01 -4.86
CA ALA A 71 12.07 4.27 -6.21
C ALA A 71 11.65 5.66 -6.71
N ARG A 72 10.36 6.02 -6.52
CA ARG A 72 9.86 7.36 -6.87
C ARG A 72 10.56 8.46 -6.11
N ILE A 73 10.82 8.26 -4.81
CA ILE A 73 11.60 9.19 -3.98
C ILE A 73 13.02 9.36 -4.52
N ALA A 74 13.62 8.28 -5.03
CA ALA A 74 14.95 8.30 -5.64
C ALA A 74 14.97 8.83 -7.09
N GLY A 75 13.84 9.30 -7.62
CA GLY A 75 13.73 9.91 -8.94
C GLY A 75 13.45 8.94 -10.09
N TRP A 76 13.17 7.67 -9.80
CA TRP A 76 12.75 6.71 -10.82
C TRP A 76 11.28 6.90 -11.18
N GLU A 77 10.93 6.51 -12.40
CA GLU A 77 9.57 6.60 -12.93
C GLU A 77 9.04 5.21 -13.27
N CYS A 78 7.72 5.05 -13.19
CA CYS A 78 7.04 3.83 -13.56
C CYS A 78 6.34 4.01 -14.91
N ALA A 79 6.69 3.18 -15.88
CA ALA A 79 5.98 3.10 -17.15
C ALA A 79 4.94 1.97 -17.11
N TYR A 80 3.76 2.23 -17.65
CA TYR A 80 2.72 1.23 -17.83
C TYR A 80 2.78 0.61 -19.22
N ALA A 81 2.71 -0.72 -19.30
CA ALA A 81 2.74 -1.47 -20.55
C ALA A 81 1.38 -2.17 -20.78
N PRO A 82 0.39 -1.50 -21.40
CA PRO A 82 -0.99 -2.01 -21.51
C PRO A 82 -1.08 -3.33 -22.29
N LYS A 83 -0.16 -3.57 -23.23
CA LYS A 83 -0.10 -4.79 -24.03
C LYS A 83 0.50 -6.00 -23.29
N ALA A 84 1.13 -5.80 -22.14
CA ALA A 84 1.75 -6.86 -21.35
C ALA A 84 0.75 -7.39 -20.29
N VAL A 85 0.03 -8.45 -20.64
CA VAL A 85 -1.05 -9.00 -19.80
C VAL A 85 -0.61 -10.27 -19.06
N VAL A 86 -0.75 -10.28 -17.74
CA VAL A 86 -0.48 -11.43 -16.87
C VAL A 86 -1.77 -11.90 -16.20
N ARG A 87 -1.98 -13.22 -16.13
CA ARG A 87 -3.12 -13.82 -15.42
C ARG A 87 -2.72 -14.20 -13.99
N HIS A 88 -3.30 -13.53 -13.00
CA HIS A 88 -2.98 -13.73 -11.59
C HIS A 88 -4.05 -14.56 -10.87
N ARG A 89 -3.62 -15.64 -10.20
CA ARG A 89 -4.48 -16.41 -9.30
C ARG A 89 -4.44 -15.81 -7.89
N ARG A 90 -5.44 -14.99 -7.56
CA ARG A 90 -5.56 -14.32 -6.25
C ARG A 90 -5.74 -15.31 -5.11
N GLY A 91 -5.17 -14.99 -3.94
CA GLY A 91 -5.51 -15.62 -2.66
C GLY A 91 -4.85 -16.98 -2.39
N ALA A 92 -3.87 -17.38 -3.20
CA ALA A 92 -3.17 -18.66 -3.05
C ALA A 92 -2.37 -18.78 -1.73
N THR A 93 -1.81 -17.67 -1.22
CA THR A 93 -0.94 -17.69 -0.03
C THR A 93 -1.70 -17.55 1.28
N LEU A 94 -2.56 -16.53 1.40
CA LEU A 94 -3.43 -16.30 2.54
C LEU A 94 -4.79 -15.89 1.98
N GLY A 95 -5.79 -16.76 2.14
CA GLY A 95 -7.14 -16.52 1.64
C GLY A 95 -7.76 -15.21 2.16
N GLN A 96 -8.81 -14.72 1.49
CA GLN A 96 -9.34 -13.38 1.75
C GLN A 96 -9.87 -13.16 3.18
N GLY A 97 -10.43 -14.21 3.82
CA GLY A 97 -10.91 -14.18 5.21
C GLY A 97 -9.86 -14.54 6.26
N ASN A 98 -8.56 -14.50 5.94
CA ASN A 98 -7.51 -14.84 6.91
C ASN A 98 -7.14 -13.62 7.78
N PRO A 99 -7.28 -13.67 9.12
CA PRO A 99 -6.94 -12.54 9.99
C PRO A 99 -5.45 -12.20 9.98
N ARG A 100 -4.57 -13.15 9.63
CA ARG A 100 -3.13 -12.89 9.44
C ARG A 100 -2.86 -11.98 8.26
N ARG A 101 -3.65 -12.10 7.18
CA ARG A 101 -3.56 -11.19 6.02
C ARG A 101 -3.94 -9.77 6.43
N VAL A 102 -5.05 -9.60 7.15
CA VAL A 102 -5.45 -8.28 7.68
C VAL A 102 -4.35 -7.72 8.58
N PHE A 103 -3.83 -8.55 9.50
CA PHE A 103 -2.76 -8.14 10.41
C PHE A 103 -1.53 -7.60 9.65
N LEU A 104 -1.06 -8.31 8.63
CA LEU A 104 0.10 -7.89 7.85
C LEU A 104 -0.18 -6.60 7.07
N ILE A 105 -1.33 -6.51 6.40
CA ILE A 105 -1.73 -5.30 5.65
C ILE A 105 -1.77 -4.08 6.56
N GLU A 106 -2.43 -4.17 7.72
CA GLU A 106 -2.57 -3.05 8.66
C GLU A 106 -1.24 -2.64 9.30
N ARG A 107 -0.42 -3.63 9.67
CA ARG A 107 0.90 -3.37 10.25
C ARG A 107 1.76 -2.64 9.22
N ASN A 108 1.82 -3.19 8.00
CA ASN A 108 2.70 -2.69 6.95
C ASN A 108 2.24 -1.34 6.40
N ARG A 109 0.93 -1.07 6.39
CA ARG A 109 0.36 0.25 6.10
C ARG A 109 1.00 1.35 6.97
N ILE A 110 1.01 1.15 8.28
CA ILE A 110 1.57 2.10 9.25
C ILE A 110 3.09 2.20 9.08
N LEU A 111 3.78 1.06 8.93
CA LEU A 111 5.23 1.01 8.80
C LEU A 111 5.74 1.66 7.50
N LEU A 112 5.05 1.44 6.37
CA LEU A 112 5.33 2.11 5.11
C LEU A 112 5.20 3.63 5.27
N ALA A 113 4.10 4.11 5.84
CA ALA A 113 3.91 5.53 6.11
C ALA A 113 5.01 6.06 7.04
N ALA A 114 5.34 5.32 8.09
CA ALA A 114 6.40 5.68 9.02
C ALA A 114 7.77 5.78 8.33
N LYS A 115 8.09 4.93 7.36
CA LYS A 115 9.37 4.98 6.64
C LYS A 115 9.41 6.05 5.55
N LEU A 116 8.34 6.21 4.78
CA LEU A 116 8.39 6.96 3.51
C LEU A 116 7.58 8.27 3.52
N PHE A 117 6.58 8.43 4.37
CA PHE A 117 5.69 9.59 4.26
C PHE A 117 6.30 10.86 4.85
N PRO A 118 6.03 12.04 4.26
CA PRO A 118 6.28 13.32 4.91
C PRO A 118 5.60 13.36 6.29
N TRP A 119 6.26 13.95 7.29
CA TRP A 119 5.76 14.00 8.67
C TRP A 119 4.31 14.52 8.77
N ARG A 120 3.95 15.52 7.95
CA ARG A 120 2.59 16.09 7.89
C ARG A 120 1.48 15.08 7.55
N LEU A 121 1.81 14.02 6.82
CA LEU A 121 0.85 12.95 6.50
C LEU A 121 0.90 11.85 7.56
N LEU A 122 2.09 11.58 8.12
CA LEU A 122 2.26 10.59 9.18
C LEU A 122 1.48 10.96 10.45
N VAL A 123 1.38 12.24 10.81
CA VAL A 123 0.60 12.67 11.99
C VAL A 123 -0.90 12.37 11.87
N LEU A 124 -1.41 12.11 10.66
CA LEU A 124 -2.80 11.73 10.43
C LEU A 124 -3.04 10.22 10.62
N ASN A 125 -1.99 9.41 10.76
CA ASN A 125 -2.12 7.96 10.81
C ASN A 125 -2.96 7.45 12.01
N PRO A 126 -2.88 8.04 13.22
CA PRO A 126 -3.78 7.68 14.32
C PRO A 126 -5.27 7.89 13.99
N TYR A 127 -5.60 8.98 13.30
CA TYR A 127 -6.97 9.24 12.84
C TYR A 127 -7.45 8.16 11.86
N TYR A 128 -6.61 7.81 10.88
CA TYR A 128 -6.94 6.74 9.93
C TYR A 128 -7.03 5.38 10.61
N PHE A 129 -6.16 5.08 11.57
CA PHE A 129 -6.23 3.86 12.36
C PHE A 129 -7.57 3.72 13.09
N LEU A 130 -8.04 4.80 13.73
CA LEU A 130 -9.35 4.80 14.38
C LEU A 130 -10.48 4.58 13.36
N ARG A 131 -10.41 5.24 12.18
CA ARG A 131 -11.38 5.01 11.11
C ARG A 131 -11.38 3.57 10.60
N ARG A 132 -10.21 2.91 10.50
CA ARG A 132 -10.10 1.49 10.14
C ARG A 132 -10.76 0.59 11.17
N LEU A 133 -10.56 0.89 12.46
CA LEU A 133 -11.20 0.15 13.55
C LEU A 133 -12.73 0.32 13.53
N LEU A 134 -13.22 1.53 13.27
CA LEU A 134 -14.66 1.80 13.13
C LEU A 134 -15.23 1.13 11.87
N ALA A 135 -14.54 1.21 10.73
CA ALA A 135 -14.97 0.60 9.47
C ALA A 135 -15.00 -0.93 9.53
N ALA A 136 -14.22 -1.54 10.44
CA ALA A 136 -14.30 -2.97 10.72
C ALA A 136 -15.74 -3.39 11.05
N THR A 137 -16.56 -2.49 11.60
CA THR A 137 -17.94 -2.78 12.01
C THR A 137 -18.96 -2.88 10.87
N GLY A 138 -18.67 -2.43 9.62
CA GLY A 138 -19.76 -2.35 8.63
C GLY A 138 -19.44 -2.02 7.16
N GLN A 139 -18.33 -2.48 6.56
CA GLN A 139 -18.00 -2.10 5.16
C GLN A 139 -17.73 -3.24 4.15
N PRO A 140 -17.99 -3.00 2.85
CA PRO A 140 -17.62 -3.89 1.75
C PRO A 140 -16.10 -3.89 1.44
N GLY A 141 -15.59 -5.00 0.91
CA GLY A 141 -14.17 -5.23 0.59
C GLY A 141 -13.58 -6.46 1.31
N ASP A 142 -12.26 -6.53 1.51
CA ASP A 142 -11.60 -7.62 2.27
C ASP A 142 -12.18 -7.80 3.69
N LEU A 143 -12.79 -6.74 4.25
CA LEU A 143 -13.47 -6.74 5.56
C LEU A 143 -14.85 -7.42 5.52
N ALA A 144 -15.44 -7.57 4.33
CA ALA A 144 -16.68 -8.33 4.13
C ALA A 144 -16.45 -9.85 4.26
N ALA A 145 -15.20 -10.31 4.16
CA ALA A 145 -14.83 -11.70 4.39
C ALA A 145 -14.98 -12.16 5.85
N PHE A 146 -15.34 -11.24 6.77
CA PHE A 146 -15.59 -11.51 8.18
C PHE A 146 -17.04 -11.16 8.57
N PRO A 147 -18.02 -12.01 8.18
CA PRO A 147 -19.43 -11.77 8.49
C PRO A 147 -19.77 -12.05 9.96
N GLY A 148 -20.83 -11.40 10.44
CA GLY A 148 -21.36 -11.59 11.80
C GLY A 148 -20.49 -10.98 12.91
N TRP A 149 -21.08 -10.82 14.11
CA TRP A 149 -20.43 -10.15 15.24
C TRP A 149 -19.07 -10.77 15.60
N ARG A 150 -18.96 -12.11 15.60
CA ARG A 150 -17.70 -12.82 15.86
C ARG A 150 -16.61 -12.47 14.84
N GLY A 151 -16.95 -12.42 13.55
CA GLY A 151 -16.02 -12.02 12.50
C GLY A 151 -15.53 -10.59 12.70
N LYS A 152 -16.41 -9.68 13.13
CA LYS A 152 -16.09 -8.29 13.44
C LYS A 152 -15.13 -8.16 14.62
N PHE A 153 -15.29 -8.96 15.68
CA PHE A 153 -14.33 -9.03 16.78
C PHE A 153 -12.96 -9.58 16.34
N VAL A 154 -12.94 -10.63 15.52
CA VAL A 154 -11.68 -11.18 14.96
C VAL A 154 -10.95 -10.12 14.13
N LEU A 155 -11.70 -9.38 13.31
CA LEU A 155 -11.17 -8.33 12.47
C LEU A 155 -10.61 -7.16 13.30
N ALA A 156 -11.37 -6.65 14.27
CA ALA A 156 -10.93 -5.60 15.18
C ALA A 156 -9.68 -6.04 15.95
N GLY A 157 -9.66 -7.28 16.47
CA GLY A 157 -8.50 -7.85 17.15
C GLY A 157 -7.27 -8.00 16.23
N ALA A 158 -7.45 -8.27 14.94
CA ALA A 158 -6.35 -8.27 13.97
C ALA A 158 -5.79 -6.86 13.74
N ILE A 159 -6.65 -5.86 13.57
CA ILE A 159 -6.26 -4.44 13.40
C ILE A 159 -5.53 -3.92 14.65
N LEU A 160 -6.04 -4.19 15.85
CA LEU A 160 -5.42 -3.77 17.12
C LEU A 160 -4.03 -4.38 17.30
N ARG A 161 -3.90 -5.70 17.11
CA ARG A 161 -2.59 -6.38 17.18
C ARG A 161 -1.62 -5.84 16.13
N ALA A 162 -2.10 -5.52 14.93
CA ALA A 162 -1.28 -4.93 13.88
C ALA A 162 -0.77 -3.54 14.26
N GLY A 163 -1.61 -2.71 14.87
CA GLY A 163 -1.22 -1.41 15.42
C GLY A 163 -0.14 -1.53 16.48
N LEU A 164 -0.31 -2.43 17.46
CA LEU A 164 0.70 -2.69 18.49
C LEU A 164 2.03 -3.19 17.90
N ALA A 165 1.98 -4.13 16.96
CA ALA A 165 3.18 -4.61 16.27
C ALA A 165 3.87 -3.51 15.46
N ALA A 166 3.10 -2.62 14.82
CA ALA A 166 3.64 -1.48 14.10
C ALA A 166 4.31 -0.48 15.06
N LEU A 167 3.72 -0.20 16.23
CA LEU A 167 4.33 0.65 17.25
C LEU A 167 5.65 0.07 17.77
N TRP A 168 5.73 -1.25 17.97
CA TRP A 168 6.97 -1.92 18.38
C TRP A 168 8.07 -1.81 17.32
N LEU A 169 7.73 -1.94 16.03
CA LEU A 169 8.67 -1.78 14.92
C LEU A 169 8.92 -0.32 14.52
N LEU A 170 8.15 0.63 15.06
CA LEU A 170 8.17 2.03 14.65
C LEU A 170 9.57 2.67 14.78
N PRO A 171 10.32 2.52 15.89
CA PRO A 171 11.65 3.11 16.00
C PRO A 171 12.60 2.65 14.89
N ARG A 172 12.54 1.36 14.53
CA ARG A 172 13.34 0.77 13.44
C ARG A 172 12.97 1.39 12.10
N PHE A 173 11.68 1.52 11.77
CA PHE A 173 11.25 2.13 10.50
C PHE A 173 11.52 3.64 10.44
N LEU A 174 11.45 4.34 11.57
CA LEU A 174 11.86 5.74 11.66
C LEU A 174 13.38 5.91 11.45
N ALA A 175 14.20 4.99 11.97
CA ALA A 175 15.65 5.01 11.73
C ALA A 175 16.00 4.87 10.24
N LYS A 176 15.27 4.03 9.50
CA LYS A 176 15.41 3.84 8.04
C LYS A 176 15.18 5.12 7.23
N ARG A 177 14.50 6.15 7.77
CA ARG A 177 14.39 7.46 7.11
C ARG A 177 15.75 8.09 6.81
N ARG A 178 16.82 7.72 7.52
CA ARG A 178 18.19 8.17 7.24
C ARG A 178 18.66 7.70 5.85
N GLU A 179 18.39 6.45 5.50
CA GLU A 179 18.71 5.88 4.19
C GLU A 179 17.88 6.54 3.09
N ILE A 180 16.59 6.74 3.34
CA ILE A 180 15.68 7.41 2.39
C ILE A 180 16.18 8.82 2.06
N ARG A 181 16.64 9.58 3.06
CA ARG A 181 17.19 10.93 2.84
C ARG A 181 18.46 10.94 1.98
N ARG A 182 19.26 9.87 1.99
CA ARG A 182 20.48 9.77 1.16
C ARG A 182 20.16 9.56 -0.31
N ILE A 183 19.10 8.82 -0.62
CA ILE A 183 18.70 8.52 -2.00
C ILE A 183 17.69 9.53 -2.57
N ALA A 184 17.03 10.32 -1.71
CA ALA A 184 15.95 11.20 -2.11
C ALA A 184 16.38 12.25 -3.16
N ARG A 185 15.70 12.25 -4.29
CA ARG A 185 15.80 13.27 -5.35
C ARG A 185 14.66 14.29 -5.29
N ILE A 186 13.56 13.97 -4.62
CA ILE A 186 12.39 14.85 -4.45
C ILE A 186 12.25 15.34 -3.00
N ARG A 187 11.70 16.54 -2.81
CA ARG A 187 11.48 17.11 -1.47
C ARG A 187 10.21 16.55 -0.83
N GLY A 188 10.13 16.57 0.50
CA GLY A 188 8.93 16.13 1.23
C GLY A 188 7.64 16.92 0.95
N ARG A 189 7.72 18.10 0.31
CA ARG A 189 6.55 18.84 -0.21
C ARG A 189 6.05 18.31 -1.55
N GLU A 190 6.99 17.96 -2.42
CA GLU A 190 6.72 17.39 -3.73
C GLU A 190 6.18 15.97 -3.58
N LEU A 191 6.80 15.17 -2.70
CA LEU A 191 6.27 13.86 -2.33
C LEU A 191 4.83 13.94 -1.77
N ALA A 192 4.54 14.92 -0.91
CA ALA A 192 3.19 15.11 -0.40
C ALA A 192 2.19 15.48 -1.51
N ALA A 193 2.60 16.28 -2.49
CA ALA A 193 1.77 16.62 -3.65
C ALA A 193 1.52 15.40 -4.54
N ILE A 194 2.55 14.58 -4.81
CA ILE A 194 2.42 13.32 -5.54
C ILE A 194 1.43 12.40 -4.81
N LEU A 195 1.63 12.15 -3.51
CA LEU A 195 0.76 11.28 -2.72
C LEU A 195 -0.70 11.76 -2.71
N ARG A 196 -0.95 13.07 -2.67
CA ARG A 196 -2.32 13.62 -2.72
C ARG A 196 -2.96 13.51 -4.09
N ARG A 197 -2.17 13.67 -5.17
CA ARG A 197 -2.67 13.56 -6.53
C ARG A 197 -3.00 12.11 -6.91
N GLU A 198 -2.18 11.16 -6.45
CA GLU A 198 -2.37 9.73 -6.72
C GLU A 198 -3.36 9.07 -5.76
N ALA A 199 -3.65 9.68 -4.60
CA ALA A 199 -4.61 9.16 -3.64
C ALA A 199 -6.05 9.31 -4.18
N PRO A 200 -6.89 8.26 -4.11
CA PRO A 200 -8.30 8.36 -4.43
C PRO A 200 -9.02 9.30 -3.48
N GLU A 201 -10.15 9.83 -3.92
CA GLU A 201 -11.08 10.57 -3.06
C GLU A 201 -11.38 9.77 -1.77
N PRO A 202 -11.45 10.42 -0.59
CA PRO A 202 -11.69 9.73 0.69
C PRO A 202 -12.95 8.86 0.70
N ALA A 203 -13.95 9.17 -0.12
CA ALA A 203 -15.15 8.35 -0.30
C ALA A 203 -14.82 6.95 -0.87
N ALA A 204 -13.83 6.84 -1.77
CA ALA A 204 -13.37 5.57 -2.33
C ALA A 204 -12.48 4.75 -1.36
N MET A 205 -12.02 5.35 -0.25
CA MET A 205 -11.23 4.67 0.79
C MET A 205 -12.11 3.76 1.68
N TYR A 206 -13.38 4.14 1.86
CA TYR A 206 -14.33 3.52 2.80
C TYR A 206 -15.64 3.09 2.11
N GLY A 207 -15.55 2.63 0.86
CA GLY A 207 -16.64 1.96 0.16
C GLY A 207 -17.60 2.89 -0.57
N GLN A 208 -17.82 2.56 -1.84
CA GLN A 208 -19.17 2.29 -2.33
C GLN A 208 -19.39 0.78 -2.21
#